data_AF-A0A7X8QS33-F1
#
_entry.id   AF-A0A7X8QS33-F1
#
_cell.length_a   1.000
_cell.length_b   1.000
_cell.length_c   1.000
_cell.angle_alpha   90.00
_cell.angle_beta   90.00
_cell.angle_gamma   90.00
#
_symmetry.space_group_name_H-M   'P 1'
#
loop_
_entity.id
_entity.type
_entity.pdbx_description
1 polymer ?
#
loop_
_entity_poly.entity_id
_entity_poly.type
_entity_poly.pdbx_seq_one_letter_code
_entity_poly.pdbx_strand_id
1 'polypeptide(L)'
;MDYLLQKVAYLRGLVDGLEIEESTKEGKVLLNIVDTLEVFADVLADVVDDQEDLEEYINFIDEDLADVEEDLYYGDDDDDYDWCCDDEDCDCYDDYYDEFDDDDFEEDDDLE
;
A
#
# COMPACT_ATOMS: atom_id res chain seq x y z
N MET A 1 -7.10 -3.67 14.92
CA MET A 1 -6.30 -4.73 15.58
C MET A 1 -7.12 -5.61 16.55
N ASP A 2 -7.94 -5.02 17.42
CA ASP A 2 -8.71 -5.71 18.47
C ASP A 2 -9.49 -6.96 18.04
N TYR A 3 -10.03 -6.97 16.82
CA TYR A 3 -10.75 -8.13 16.30
C TYR A 3 -9.87 -9.39 16.19
N LEU A 4 -8.62 -9.25 15.75
CA LEU A 4 -7.72 -10.39 15.58
C LEU A 4 -7.30 -10.95 16.95
N LEU A 5 -6.91 -10.07 17.88
CA LEU A 5 -6.59 -10.43 19.26
C LEU A 5 -7.78 -11.11 19.96
N GLN A 6 -9.00 -10.59 19.78
CA GLN A 6 -10.22 -11.23 20.32
C GLN A 6 -10.44 -12.63 19.75
N LYS A 7 -10.15 -12.84 18.46
CA LYS A 7 -10.26 -14.16 17.82
C LYS A 7 -9.24 -15.15 18.36
N VAL A 8 -7.99 -14.73 18.55
CA VAL A 8 -6.95 -15.59 19.13
C VAL A 8 -7.26 -15.91 20.59
N ALA A 9 -7.67 -14.92 21.38
CA ALA A 9 -8.10 -15.13 22.77
C ALA A 9 -9.31 -16.07 22.88
N TYR A 10 -10.26 -15.97 21.95
CA TYR A 10 -11.39 -16.92 21.88
C TYR A 10 -10.93 -18.34 21.54
N LEU A 11 -10.00 -18.51 20.60
CA LEU A 11 -9.40 -19.81 20.29
C LEU A 11 -8.66 -20.40 21.50
N ARG A 12 -7.92 -19.56 22.24
CA ARG A 12 -7.25 -19.97 23.49
C ARG A 12 -8.25 -20.51 24.50
N GLY A 13 -9.33 -19.75 24.75
CA GLY A 13 -10.38 -20.18 25.67
C GLY A 13 -11.10 -21.46 25.23
N LEU A 14 -11.25 -21.69 23.92
CA LEU A 14 -11.79 -22.94 23.39
C LEU A 14 -10.83 -24.12 23.62
N VAL A 15 -9.54 -23.95 23.40
CA VAL A 15 -8.53 -24.99 23.63
C VAL A 15 -8.46 -25.36 25.11
N ASP A 16 -8.50 -24.36 25.99
CA ASP A 16 -8.55 -24.57 27.45
C ASP A 16 -9.83 -25.30 27.88
N GLY A 17 -10.98 -24.93 27.30
CA GLY A 17 -12.28 -25.54 27.61
C GLY A 17 -12.45 -26.97 27.09
N LEU A 18 -11.65 -27.38 26.10
CA LEU A 18 -11.62 -28.75 25.57
C LEU A 18 -10.70 -29.68 26.38
N GLU A 19 -10.06 -29.17 27.44
CA GLU A 19 -9.09 -29.90 28.27
C GLU A 19 -7.98 -30.55 27.42
N ILE A 20 -7.55 -29.84 26.36
CA ILE A 20 -6.51 -30.34 25.46
C ILE A 20 -5.18 -30.37 26.22
N GLU A 21 -4.73 -31.56 26.57
CA GLU A 21 -3.45 -31.74 27.24
C GLU A 21 -2.28 -31.68 26.25
N GLU A 22 -1.24 -30.94 26.63
CA GLU A 22 0.06 -30.90 25.95
C GLU A 22 0.78 -32.27 25.93
N SER A 23 0.30 -33.22 26.73
CA SER A 23 0.77 -34.61 26.78
C SER A 23 0.46 -35.39 25.50
N THR A 24 -0.55 -34.97 24.75
CA THR A 24 -0.96 -35.60 23.48
C THR A 24 -0.24 -34.94 22.30
N LYS A 25 0.02 -35.70 21.23
CA LYS A 25 0.70 -35.16 20.04
C LYS A 25 -0.17 -34.09 19.37
N GLU A 26 -1.47 -34.35 19.32
CA GLU A 26 -2.49 -33.48 18.77
C GLU A 26 -2.62 -32.19 19.59
N GLY A 27 -2.66 -32.30 20.93
CA GLY A 27 -2.76 -31.14 21.80
C GLY A 27 -1.52 -30.26 21.76
N LYS A 28 -0.34 -30.87 21.68
CA LYS A 28 0.91 -30.12 21.48
C LYS A 28 0.89 -29.31 20.19
N VAL A 29 0.44 -29.89 19.07
CA VAL A 29 0.33 -29.16 17.80
C VAL A 29 -0.69 -28.03 17.89
N LEU A 30 -1.88 -28.28 18.46
CA LEU A 30 -2.93 -27.27 18.59
C LEU A 30 -2.50 -26.08 19.46
N LEU A 31 -1.87 -26.34 20.61
CA LEU A 31 -1.35 -25.29 21.48
C LEU A 31 -0.30 -24.44 20.77
N ASN A 32 0.65 -25.07 20.07
CA ASN A 32 1.66 -24.35 19.31
C ASN A 32 1.07 -23.52 18.16
N ILE A 33 -0.01 -24.00 17.52
CA ILE A 33 -0.72 -23.21 16.50
C ILE A 33 -1.34 -21.96 17.13
N VAL A 34 -2.01 -22.09 18.29
CA VAL A 34 -2.60 -20.94 18.98
C VAL A 34 -1.52 -19.95 19.42
N ASP A 35 -0.43 -20.42 20.03
CA ASP A 35 0.71 -19.56 20.42
C ASP A 35 1.28 -18.82 19.21
N THR A 36 1.44 -19.51 18.07
CA THR A 36 1.93 -18.90 16.84
C THR A 36 0.96 -17.83 16.34
N LEU A 37 -0.36 -18.08 16.36
CA LEU A 37 -1.35 -17.09 15.95
C LEU A 37 -1.35 -15.85 16.84
N GLU A 38 -1.01 -15.99 18.12
CA GLU A 38 -0.86 -14.89 19.07
C GLU A 38 0.33 -13.99 18.67
N VAL A 39 1.49 -14.60 18.41
CA VAL A 39 2.66 -13.87 17.90
C VAL A 39 2.37 -13.20 16.56
N PHE A 40 1.63 -13.85 15.66
CA PHE A 40 1.23 -13.23 14.39
C PHE A 40 0.30 -12.02 14.60
N ALA A 41 -0.60 -12.08 15.58
CA ALA A 41 -1.48 -10.96 15.90
C ALA A 41 -0.67 -9.76 16.41
N ASP A 42 0.31 -10.00 17.27
CA ASP A 42 1.17 -8.96 17.82
C ASP A 42 2.04 -8.31 16.72
N VAL A 43 2.72 -9.11 15.89
CA VAL A 43 3.54 -8.58 14.78
C VAL A 43 2.69 -7.81 13.79
N LEU A 44 1.47 -8.26 13.51
CA LEU A 44 0.57 -7.53 12.62
C LEU A 44 0.14 -6.19 13.24
N ALA A 45 0.02 -6.11 14.57
CA ALA A 45 -0.24 -4.85 15.27
C ALA A 45 0.86 -3.84 15.00
N ASP A 46 2.11 -4.24 15.24
CA ASP A 46 3.28 -3.39 15.00
C ASP A 46 3.34 -2.92 13.54
N VAL A 47 3.04 -3.80 12.57
CA VAL A 47 3.04 -3.45 11.14
C VAL A 47 1.95 -2.44 10.78
N VAL A 48 0.76 -2.54 11.40
CA VAL A 48 -0.31 -1.57 11.16
C VAL A 48 0.06 -0.22 11.73
N ASP A 49 0.64 -0.17 12.93
CA ASP A 49 1.10 1.07 13.56
C ASP A 49 2.21 1.73 12.71
N ASP A 50 3.20 0.95 12.25
CA ASP A 50 4.26 1.43 11.35
C ASP A 50 3.69 1.96 10.00
N GLN A 51 2.59 1.37 9.52
CA GLN A 51 1.92 1.84 8.30
C GLN A 51 1.21 3.17 8.52
N GLU A 52 0.55 3.36 9.67
CA GLU A 52 -0.07 4.63 10.04
C GLU A 52 0.98 5.75 10.12
N ASP A 53 2.13 5.47 10.74
CA ASP A 53 3.26 6.41 10.77
C ASP A 53 3.76 6.75 9.36
N LEU A 54 3.88 5.75 8.47
CA LEU A 54 4.30 5.97 7.09
C LEU A 54 3.30 6.84 6.30
N GLU A 55 2.00 6.66 6.54
CA GLU A 55 0.96 7.51 5.94
C GLU A 55 1.13 8.98 6.37
N GLU A 56 1.46 9.23 7.65
CA GLU A 56 1.77 10.57 8.13
C GLU A 56 3.01 11.17 7.44
N TYR A 57 4.09 10.39 7.28
CA TYR A 57 5.28 10.84 6.54
C TYR A 57 4.98 11.18 5.08
N ILE A 58 4.13 10.40 4.41
CA ILE A 58 3.72 10.66 3.03
C ILE A 58 2.92 11.96 2.96
N ASN A 59 2.03 12.22 3.92
CA ASN A 59 1.29 13.48 3.97
C ASN A 59 2.21 14.69 4.15
N PHE A 60 3.27 14.58 4.96
CA PHE A 60 4.27 15.66 5.06
C PHE A 60 5.01 15.91 3.75
N ILE A 61 5.34 14.85 3.01
CA ILE A 61 5.97 14.99 1.70
C ILE A 61 5.01 15.68 0.72
N ASP A 62 3.73 15.32 0.73
CA ASP A 62 2.71 15.94 -0.13
C ASP A 62 2.56 17.45 0.20
N GLU A 63 2.54 17.81 1.48
CA GLU A 63 2.51 19.21 1.93
C GLU A 63 3.76 19.99 1.48
N ASP A 64 4.95 19.44 1.72
CA ASP A 64 6.22 20.06 1.28
C ASP A 64 6.29 20.21 -0.25
N LEU A 65 5.75 19.24 -1.01
CA LEU A 65 5.70 19.32 -2.46
C LEU A 65 4.71 20.39 -2.93
N ALA A 66 3.55 20.51 -2.28
CA ALA A 66 2.57 21.56 -2.59
C ALA A 66 3.17 22.96 -2.40
N ASP A 67 3.96 23.17 -1.34
CA ASP A 67 4.67 24.43 -1.11
C ASP A 67 5.68 24.73 -2.25
N VAL A 68 6.43 23.73 -2.70
CA VAL A 68 7.38 23.87 -3.82
C VAL A 68 6.65 24.13 -5.15
N GLU A 69 5.53 23.44 -5.39
CA GLU A 69 4.68 23.69 -6.55
C GLU A 69 4.12 25.11 -6.53
N GLU A 70 3.71 25.63 -5.37
CA GLU A 70 3.26 27.00 -5.23
C GLU A 70 4.37 28.00 -5.62
N ASP A 71 5.57 27.81 -5.07
CA ASP A 71 6.73 28.67 -5.36
C ASP A 71 7.15 28.65 -6.84
N LEU A 72 7.05 27.49 -7.51
CA LEU A 72 7.48 27.32 -8.91
C LEU A 72 6.42 27.69 -9.95
N TYR A 73 5.13 27.43 -9.67
CA TYR A 73 4.05 27.65 -10.64
C TYR A 73 3.27 28.94 -10.42
N TYR A 74 3.32 29.54 -9.21
CA TYR A 74 2.63 30.80 -8.89
C TYR A 74 3.59 31.94 -8.54
N GLY A 75 4.89 31.67 -8.40
CA GLY A 75 5.91 32.68 -8.10
C GLY A 75 6.38 33.51 -9.30
N ASP A 76 6.01 33.14 -10.52
CA ASP A 76 6.41 33.82 -11.77
C ASP A 76 5.17 34.20 -12.60
N ASP A 77 4.28 35.00 -11.99
CA ASP A 77 3.30 35.88 -12.68
C ASP A 77 4.06 36.98 -13.48
N ASP A 78 5.05 36.60 -14.27
CA ASP A 78 5.59 37.37 -15.39
C ASP A 78 5.53 36.44 -16.61
N ASP A 79 4.34 36.39 -17.21
CA ASP A 79 4.14 36.50 -18.67
C ASP A 79 5.37 36.17 -19.54
N ASP A 80 5.72 34.90 -19.76
CA ASP A 80 6.50 34.46 -20.94
C ASP A 80 6.46 32.92 -21.11
N TYR A 81 5.26 32.35 -21.20
CA TYR A 81 5.07 31.17 -22.07
C TYR A 81 5.14 31.59 -23.55
N ASP A 82 6.23 32.24 -23.94
CA ASP A 82 6.69 32.32 -25.32
C ASP A 82 7.92 31.45 -25.47
N TRP A 83 7.73 30.15 -25.24
CA TRP A 83 8.69 29.14 -25.68
C TRP A 83 8.47 28.76 -27.15
N CYS A 84 7.91 29.67 -27.95
CA CYS A 84 8.13 29.66 -29.39
C CYS A 84 9.47 30.34 -29.65
N CYS A 85 10.51 29.52 -29.64
CA CYS A 85 11.79 29.73 -30.31
C CYS A 85 11.79 30.88 -31.35
N ASP A 86 12.52 31.97 -31.09
CA ASP A 86 12.92 32.98 -32.10
C ASP A 86 14.05 32.45 -33.01
N ASP A 87 14.07 31.12 -33.24
CA ASP A 87 15.03 30.45 -34.10
C ASP A 87 14.23 29.67 -35.15
N GLU A 88 14.48 29.98 -36.42
CA GLU A 88 13.78 29.46 -37.61
C GLU A 88 13.96 27.93 -37.84
N ASP A 89 14.50 27.20 -36.86
CA ASP A 89 14.83 25.76 -36.90
C ASP A 89 14.34 24.99 -35.64
N CYS A 90 13.33 25.51 -34.93
CA CYS A 90 12.76 24.82 -33.78
C CYS A 90 11.66 23.83 -34.22
N ASP A 91 12.08 22.59 -34.49
CA ASP A 91 11.21 21.43 -34.74
C ASP A 91 10.44 21.04 -33.46
N CYS A 92 9.48 21.88 -33.07
CA CYS A 92 8.47 21.56 -32.07
C CYS A 92 7.51 20.52 -32.67
N TYR A 93 7.95 19.26 -32.70
CA TYR A 93 7.08 18.15 -33.05
C TYR A 93 5.92 18.08 -32.05
N ASP A 94 4.76 18.39 -32.60
CA ASP A 94 3.42 18.23 -32.07
C ASP A 94 3.15 16.76 -31.72
N ASP A 95 3.56 16.32 -30.53
CA ASP A 95 3.19 15.01 -29.95
C ASP A 95 1.96 15.15 -29.03
N TYR A 96 1.02 16.03 -29.43
CA TYR A 96 -0.34 16.02 -28.91
C TYR A 96 -1.19 15.03 -29.72
N TYR A 97 -1.60 13.97 -29.03
CA TYR A 97 -2.65 13.00 -29.41
C TYR A 97 -2.32 11.97 -30.50
N ASP A 98 -1.89 10.78 -30.07
CA ASP A 98 -2.42 9.53 -30.63
C ASP A 98 -2.99 8.70 -29.47
N GLU A 99 -4.30 8.86 -29.31
CA GLU A 99 -5.30 7.82 -29.07
C GLU A 99 -4.82 6.58 -28.29
N PHE A 100 -5.28 6.45 -27.04
CA PHE A 100 -5.45 5.16 -26.37
C PHE A 100 -6.25 4.23 -27.31
N ASP A 101 -5.54 3.36 -28.04
CA ASP A 101 -6.13 2.26 -28.80
C ASP A 101 -6.50 1.16 -27.78
N ASP A 102 -7.76 1.20 -27.37
CA ASP A 102 -8.36 0.43 -26.27
C ASP A 102 -8.83 -0.97 -26.73
N ASP A 103 -8.13 -1.61 -27.67
CA ASP A 103 -8.57 -2.87 -28.29
C ASP A 103 -7.38 -3.81 -28.64
N ASP A 104 -6.71 -4.42 -27.65
CA ASP A 104 -6.14 -5.78 -27.84
C ASP A 104 -5.73 -6.44 -26.50
N PHE A 105 -6.73 -6.79 -25.68
CA PHE A 105 -6.55 -7.80 -24.63
C PHE A 105 -7.00 -9.14 -25.22
N GLU A 106 -6.14 -9.81 -25.99
CA GLU A 106 -6.36 -11.22 -26.34
C GLU A 106 -6.22 -12.05 -25.05
N GLU A 107 -7.38 -12.50 -24.56
CA GLU A 107 -7.53 -13.49 -23.49
C GLU A 107 -6.97 -14.82 -24.00
N ASP A 108 -5.69 -15.08 -23.73
CA ASP A 108 -5.05 -16.39 -23.95
C ASP A 108 -5.54 -17.36 -22.87
N ASP A 109 -6.78 -17.82 -23.03
CA ASP A 109 -7.39 -18.92 -22.28
C ASP A 109 -7.10 -20.24 -23.01
N ASP A 110 -5.85 -20.70 -22.93
CA ASP A 110 -5.49 -22.08 -23.28
C ASP A 110 -4.71 -22.72 -22.13
N LEU A 111 -5.50 -23.19 -21.15
CA LEU A 111 -5.10 -24.17 -20.15
C LEU A 111 -4.89 -25.54 -20.84
N GLU A 112 -3.65 -26.03 -20.85
CA GLU A 112 -3.33 -27.45 -21.00
C GLU A 112 -2.60 -28.01 -19.77
#